data_AF-A0A7V1BSR1-F1
#
_entry.id   AF-A0A7V1BSR1-F1
#
_cell.length_a   1.000
_cell.length_b   1.000
_cell.length_c   1.000
_cell.angle_alpha   90.00
_cell.angle_beta   90.00
_cell.angle_gamma   90.00
#
_symmetry.space_group_name_H-M   'P 1'
#
loop_
_entity.id
_entity.type
_entity.pdbx_description
1 polymer ?
#
loop_
_entity_poly.entity_id
_entity_poly.type
_entity_poly.pdbx_seq_one_letter_code
_entity_poly.pdbx_strand_id
1 'polypeptide(L)'
;MKTVFYSFIIAILTITASFAQKDLGDGWKIFGQIRLRSELDGRDFSNSTHPYTFASSRIRFGVQKSFEGKVILYIQAQDSRVFGSEPGTLKSSANLDLHQGYVMLNGLFGWNWLIQAGRFEVVYGTERFFGA
;
A
#
# COMPACT_ATOMS: atom_id res chain seq x y z
N MET A 1 -25.51 24.21 -12.40
CA MET A 1 -24.96 24.22 -11.02
C MET A 1 -25.01 22.85 -10.35
N LYS A 2 -26.15 22.14 -10.35
CA LYS A 2 -26.25 20.79 -9.75
C LYS A 2 -25.28 19.77 -10.35
N THR A 3 -25.13 19.75 -11.68
CA THR A 3 -24.18 18.87 -12.39
C THR A 3 -22.71 19.12 -12.02
N VAL A 4 -22.33 20.39 -11.84
CA VAL A 4 -20.96 20.78 -11.41
C VAL A 4 -20.71 20.39 -9.94
N PHE A 5 -21.74 20.44 -9.11
CA PHE A 5 -21.69 20.01 -7.71
C PHE A 5 -21.54 18.49 -7.57
N TYR A 6 -22.27 17.70 -8.38
CA TYR A 6 -22.12 16.24 -8.41
C TYR A 6 -20.74 15.82 -8.94
N SER A 7 -20.19 16.50 -9.94
CA SER A 7 -18.81 16.22 -10.40
C SER A 7 -17.76 16.56 -9.34
N PHE A 8 -18.00 17.58 -8.49
CA PHE A 8 -17.09 17.93 -7.39
C PHE A 8 -17.13 16.89 -6.25
N ILE A 9 -18.31 16.34 -5.95
CA ILE A 9 -18.47 15.23 -4.98
C ILE A 9 -17.84 13.93 -5.52
N ILE A 10 -18.00 13.63 -6.81
CA ILE A 10 -17.37 12.46 -7.45
C ILE A 10 -15.84 12.61 -7.48
N ALA A 11 -15.32 13.81 -7.70
CA ALA A 11 -13.88 14.11 -7.62
C ALA A 11 -13.31 14.03 -6.19
N ILE A 12 -14.13 14.27 -5.16
CA ILE A 12 -13.76 14.04 -3.75
C ILE A 12 -13.78 12.54 -3.41
N LEU A 13 -14.57 11.72 -4.10
CA LEU A 13 -14.57 10.26 -3.95
C LEU A 13 -13.36 9.57 -4.62
N THR A 14 -12.60 10.26 -5.46
CA THR A 14 -11.32 9.77 -5.99
C THR A 14 -10.16 10.05 -5.02
N ILE A 15 -10.05 9.19 -4.01
CA ILE A 15 -8.81 8.61 -3.45
C ILE A 15 -7.60 9.56 -3.41
N THR A 16 -7.32 10.15 -2.24
CA THR A 16 -5.95 10.51 -1.89
C THR A 16 -5.31 9.31 -1.20
N ALA A 17 -4.33 8.69 -1.84
CA ALA A 17 -3.38 7.86 -1.11
C ALA A 17 -2.51 8.80 -0.27
N SER A 18 -2.81 8.91 1.02
CA SER A 18 -2.01 9.71 1.94
C SER A 18 -0.75 8.92 2.28
N PHE A 19 0.35 9.28 1.62
CA PHE A 19 1.67 8.79 1.95
C PHE A 19 2.35 9.77 2.89
N ALA A 20 3.00 9.25 3.93
CA ALA A 20 3.81 10.02 4.84
C ALA A 20 5.15 9.31 5.02
N GLN A 21 6.23 10.09 5.09
CA GLN A 21 7.56 9.63 5.43
C GLN A 21 8.21 10.64 6.36
N LYS A 22 8.90 10.16 7.39
CA LYS A 22 9.69 10.97 8.30
C LYS A 22 11.06 10.36 8.52
N ASP A 23 12.09 11.17 8.32
CA ASP A 23 13.45 10.84 8.74
C ASP A 23 13.60 11.14 10.23
N LEU A 24 14.11 10.18 10.98
CA LEU A 24 14.30 10.28 12.43
C LEU A 24 15.77 10.58 12.79
N GLY A 25 16.66 10.70 11.80
CA GLY A 25 18.09 10.84 12.01
C GLY A 25 18.80 9.50 12.20
N ASP A 26 20.13 9.53 12.16
CA ASP A 26 20.98 8.33 12.26
C ASP A 26 20.58 7.22 11.25
N GLY A 27 20.08 7.60 10.07
CA GLY A 27 19.65 6.64 9.04
C GLY A 27 18.34 5.89 9.36
N TRP A 28 17.60 6.26 10.40
CA TRP A 28 16.26 5.75 10.66
C TRP A 28 15.20 6.52 9.85
N LYS A 29 14.28 5.78 9.22
CA LYS A 29 13.12 6.34 8.52
C LYS A 29 11.87 5.56 8.89
N ILE A 30 10.78 6.27 9.10
CA ILE A 30 9.44 5.69 9.21
C ILE A 30 8.59 6.19 8.06
N PHE A 31 7.69 5.35 7.57
CA PHE A 31 6.80 5.71 6.48
C PHE A 31 5.50 4.93 6.58
N GLY A 32 4.48 5.43 5.90
CA GLY A 32 3.19 4.77 5.87
C GLY A 32 2.31 5.29 4.75
N GLN A 33 1.27 4.51 4.47
CA GLN A 33 0.24 4.84 3.51
C GLN A 33 -1.11 4.48 4.09
N ILE A 34 -2.09 5.37 3.94
CA ILE A 34 -3.50 5.04 4.12
C ILE A 34 -4.20 5.24 2.78
N ARG A 35 -4.95 4.21 2.36
CA ARG A 35 -5.78 4.24 1.16
C ARG A 35 -7.19 3.80 1.53
N LEU A 36 -8.15 4.61 1.14
CA LEU A 36 -9.58 4.30 1.19
C LEU A 36 -10.11 4.36 -0.23
N ARG A 37 -10.87 3.35 -0.65
CA ARG A 37 -11.43 3.28 -2.00
C ARG A 37 -12.84 2.72 -1.97
N SER A 38 -13.80 3.52 -2.40
CA SER A 38 -15.15 3.05 -2.70
C SER A 38 -15.20 2.51 -4.12
N GLU A 39 -15.79 1.33 -4.29
CA GLU A 39 -15.96 0.66 -5.57
C GLU A 39 -17.44 0.31 -5.79
N LEU A 40 -17.86 0.40 -7.05
CA LEU A 40 -19.14 -0.09 -7.55
C LEU A 40 -18.82 -1.16 -8.59
N ASP A 41 -19.28 -2.38 -8.35
CA ASP A 41 -19.05 -3.55 -9.18
C ASP A 41 -20.35 -4.02 -9.83
N GLY A 42 -20.48 -3.79 -11.14
CA GLY A 42 -21.59 -4.23 -11.97
C GLY A 42 -21.19 -5.30 -12.99
N ARG A 43 -20.15 -6.10 -12.70
CA ARG A 43 -19.63 -7.13 -13.61
C ARG A 43 -20.48 -8.41 -13.68
N ASP A 44 -21.65 -8.43 -13.06
CA ASP A 44 -22.62 -9.53 -13.13
C ASP A 44 -23.46 -9.51 -14.42
N PHE A 45 -23.44 -8.39 -15.16
CA PHE A 45 -24.16 -8.17 -16.42
C PHE A 45 -25.66 -8.51 -16.36
N SER A 46 -26.25 -8.45 -15.16
CA SER A 46 -27.63 -8.82 -14.93
C SER A 46 -28.47 -7.58 -14.64
N ASN A 47 -29.55 -7.39 -15.39
CA ASN A 47 -30.46 -6.27 -15.17
C ASN A 47 -31.45 -6.51 -14.02
N SER A 48 -31.39 -7.69 -13.39
CA SER A 48 -32.25 -8.06 -12.24
C SER A 48 -31.58 -7.83 -10.89
N THR A 49 -30.28 -7.53 -10.86
CA THR A 49 -29.49 -7.32 -9.65
C THR A 49 -28.92 -5.91 -9.65
N HIS A 50 -28.83 -5.29 -8.47
CA HIS A 50 -28.15 -4.01 -8.35
C HIS A 50 -26.62 -4.24 -8.32
N PRO A 51 -25.81 -3.31 -8.83
CA PRO A 51 -24.37 -3.37 -8.67
C PRO A 51 -23.97 -3.48 -7.20
N TYR A 52 -22.94 -4.29 -6.92
CA TYR A 52 -22.41 -4.44 -5.58
C TYR A 52 -21.55 -3.21 -5.23
N THR A 53 -21.82 -2.57 -4.10
CA THR A 53 -21.07 -1.39 -3.64
C THR A 53 -20.35 -1.70 -2.35
N PHE A 54 -19.05 -1.42 -2.32
CA PHE A 54 -18.23 -1.63 -1.13
C PHE A 54 -17.13 -0.58 -1.02
N ALA A 55 -16.60 -0.41 0.20
CA ALA A 55 -15.42 0.41 0.43
C ALA A 55 -14.28 -0.47 0.94
N SER A 56 -13.10 -0.35 0.36
CA SER A 56 -11.89 -1.03 0.81
C SER A 56 -10.95 -0.06 1.52
N SER A 57 -10.28 -0.55 2.56
CA SER A 57 -9.12 0.10 3.18
C SER A 57 -7.85 -0.68 2.90
N ARG A 58 -6.75 0.06 2.74
CA ARG A 58 -5.40 -0.46 2.84
C ARG A 58 -4.55 0.49 3.68
N ILE A 59 -3.98 -0.03 4.75
CA ILE A 59 -3.05 0.68 5.62
C ILE A 59 -1.70 -0.03 5.52
N ARG A 60 -0.65 0.73 5.23
CA ARG A 60 0.74 0.26 5.23
C ARG A 60 1.51 1.09 6.24
N PHE A 61 2.35 0.43 7.02
CA PHE A 61 3.30 1.07 7.92
C PHE A 61 4.64 0.38 7.77
N GLY A 62 5.72 1.13 7.71
CA GLY A 62 7.04 0.57 7.60
C GLY A 62 8.13 1.41 8.22
N VAL A 63 9.25 0.74 8.43
CA VAL A 63 10.45 1.26 9.05
C VAL A 63 11.64 0.84 8.21
N GLN A 64 12.60 1.74 8.08
CA GLN A 64 13.86 1.50 7.42
C GLN A 64 15.00 1.97 8.31
N LYS A 65 16.10 1.20 8.33
CA LYS A 65 17.38 1.60 8.93
C LYS A 65 18.48 1.51 7.87
N SER A 66 19.24 2.58 7.71
CA SER A 66 20.42 2.61 6.85
C SER A 66 21.69 2.72 7.70
N PHE A 67 22.63 1.82 7.45
CA PHE A 67 23.99 1.83 8.02
C PHE A 67 24.94 2.37 6.94
N GLU A 68 25.37 3.62 7.10
CA GLU A 68 26.28 4.33 6.19
C GLU A 68 25.86 4.31 4.71
N GLY A 69 24.57 4.11 4.40
CA GLY A 69 24.09 3.95 3.02
C GLY A 69 24.51 2.64 2.33
N LYS A 70 25.25 1.75 3.02
CA LYS A 70 25.77 0.48 2.49
C LYS A 70 24.87 -0.70 2.81
N VAL A 71 24.32 -0.73 4.02
CA VAL A 71 23.37 -1.78 4.45
C VAL A 71 22.05 -1.12 4.79
N ILE A 72 20.97 -1.54 4.16
CA ILE A 72 19.64 -1.01 4.37
C ILE A 72 18.72 -2.17 4.78
N LEU A 73 18.13 -2.05 5.97
CA LEU A 73 17.08 -2.94 6.46
C LEU A 73 15.73 -2.27 6.21
N TYR A 74 14.78 -3.03 5.66
CA TYR A 74 13.45 -2.53 5.32
C TYR A 74 12.37 -3.50 5.77
N ILE A 75 11.38 -3.00 6.51
CA ILE A 75 10.22 -3.77 6.96
C ILE A 75 8.97 -2.93 6.72
N GLN A 76 7.92 -3.55 6.17
CA GLN A 76 6.62 -2.94 5.97
C GLN A 76 5.52 -3.96 6.28
N ALA A 77 4.62 -3.59 7.18
CA ALA A 77 3.38 -4.32 7.46
C ALA A 77 2.22 -3.70 6.67
N GLN A 78 1.24 -4.52 6.32
CA GLN A 78 0.04 -4.10 5.62
C GLN A 78 -1.21 -4.74 6.25
N ASP A 79 -2.27 -3.96 6.33
CA ASP A 79 -3.64 -4.40 6.57
C ASP A 79 -4.49 -3.98 5.37
N SER A 80 -5.20 -4.92 4.77
CA SER A 80 -6.10 -4.65 3.65
C SER A 80 -7.43 -5.37 3.86
N ARG A 81 -8.54 -4.64 3.81
CA ARG A 81 -9.87 -5.20 4.09
C ARG A 81 -11.01 -4.40 3.43
N VAL A 82 -12.20 -4.99 3.40
CA VAL A 82 -13.44 -4.26 3.09
C VAL A 82 -13.96 -3.64 4.40
N PHE A 83 -14.39 -2.39 4.36
CA PHE A 83 -15.00 -1.73 5.51
C PHE A 83 -16.23 -2.47 5.99
N GLY A 84 -16.33 -2.66 7.30
CA GLY A 84 -17.44 -3.37 7.92
C GLY A 84 -17.38 -4.90 7.77
N SER A 85 -16.30 -5.47 7.20
CA SER A 85 -16.14 -6.92 7.12
C SER A 85 -15.76 -7.57 8.46
N GLU A 86 -15.35 -6.79 9.46
CA GLU A 86 -15.02 -7.29 10.78
C GLU A 86 -16.31 -7.63 11.56
N PRO A 87 -16.44 -8.81 12.21
CA PRO A 87 -17.65 -9.19 12.94
C PRO A 87 -18.00 -8.29 14.14
N GLY A 88 -17.08 -7.42 14.56
CA GLY A 88 -17.29 -6.42 15.61
C GLY A 88 -15.97 -5.77 16.03
N THR A 89 -16.02 -4.65 16.75
CA THR A 89 -14.83 -3.86 17.14
C THR A 89 -13.87 -4.56 18.11
N LEU A 90 -14.33 -5.64 18.75
CA LEU A 90 -13.54 -6.45 19.69
C LEU A 90 -13.04 -7.76 19.08
N LYS A 91 -13.44 -8.06 17.84
CA LYS A 91 -13.02 -9.26 17.11
C LYS A 91 -11.99 -8.86 16.06
N SER A 92 -11.06 -9.78 15.80
CA SER A 92 -9.99 -9.58 14.82
C SER A 92 -10.11 -10.63 13.74
N SER A 93 -10.06 -10.18 12.48
CA SER A 93 -10.02 -11.03 11.30
C SER A 93 -8.61 -11.54 10.97
N ALA A 94 -7.59 -11.19 11.77
CA ALA A 94 -6.18 -11.56 11.57
C ALA A 94 -5.60 -11.15 10.20
N ASN A 95 -5.99 -9.98 9.68
CA ASN A 95 -5.60 -9.47 8.35
C ASN A 95 -4.28 -8.66 8.30
N LEU A 96 -3.43 -8.75 9.33
CA LEU A 96 -2.17 -8.01 9.36
C LEU A 96 -1.04 -8.89 8.79
N ASP A 97 -0.48 -8.46 7.67
CA ASP A 97 0.54 -9.20 6.93
C ASP A 97 1.89 -8.47 6.89
N LEU A 98 2.98 -9.26 6.85
CA LEU A 98 4.28 -8.74 6.44
C LEU A 98 4.28 -8.55 4.91
N HIS A 99 4.24 -7.29 4.49
CA HIS A 99 4.14 -6.93 3.08
C HIS A 99 5.50 -6.95 2.40
N GLN A 100 6.48 -6.27 2.99
CA GLN A 100 7.88 -6.26 2.55
C GLN A 100 8.80 -6.42 3.76
N GLY A 101 9.89 -7.15 3.57
CA GLY A 101 10.88 -7.45 4.60
C GLY A 101 12.16 -7.91 3.92
N TYR A 102 13.13 -7.02 3.77
CA TYR A 102 14.35 -7.31 3.02
C TYR A 102 15.56 -6.53 3.54
N VAL A 103 16.73 -7.03 3.14
CA VAL A 103 18.02 -6.37 3.31
C VAL A 103 18.54 -5.98 1.94
N MET A 104 19.13 -4.80 1.85
CA MET A 104 19.76 -4.29 0.64
C MET A 104 21.21 -3.92 0.96
N LEU A 105 22.13 -4.47 0.18
CA LEU A 105 23.56 -4.21 0.21
C LEU A 105 23.91 -3.37 -1.01
N ASN A 106 24.47 -2.19 -0.77
CA ASN A 106 24.80 -1.22 -1.78
C ASN A 106 26.30 -0.92 -1.74
N GLY A 107 26.99 -1.14 -2.85
CA GLY A 107 28.35 -0.64 -2.99
C GLY A 107 29.42 -1.33 -2.13
N LEU A 108 29.30 -2.64 -1.88
CA LEU A 108 30.28 -3.36 -1.04
C LEU A 108 31.61 -3.59 -1.78
N PHE A 109 32.72 -3.56 -1.04
CA PHE A 109 34.09 -3.84 -1.54
C PHE A 109 34.55 -2.94 -2.71
N GLY A 110 33.98 -1.74 -2.85
CA GLY A 110 34.31 -0.81 -3.94
C GLY A 110 33.66 -1.16 -5.28
N TRP A 111 32.76 -2.15 -5.31
CA TRP A 111 32.00 -2.53 -6.51
C TRP A 111 30.64 -1.84 -6.52
N ASN A 112 30.18 -1.39 -7.70
CA ASN A 112 28.91 -0.69 -7.85
C ASN A 112 27.73 -1.65 -8.05
N TRP A 113 27.53 -2.57 -7.10
CA TRP A 113 26.42 -3.53 -7.14
C TRP A 113 25.38 -3.23 -6.07
N LEU A 114 24.14 -3.55 -6.40
CA LEU A 114 23.00 -3.53 -5.49
C LEU A 114 22.48 -4.96 -5.36
N ILE A 115 22.58 -5.52 -4.16
CA ILE A 115 22.08 -6.87 -3.86
C ILE A 115 20.94 -6.72 -2.87
N GLN A 116 19.77 -7.24 -3.21
CA GLN A 116 18.59 -7.23 -2.36
C GLN A 116 18.12 -8.65 -2.11
N ALA A 117 17.87 -8.99 -0.84
CA ALA A 117 17.43 -10.33 -0.43
C ALA A 117 16.34 -10.23 0.63
N GLY A 118 15.28 -11.03 0.46
CA GLY A 118 14.11 -11.08 1.35
C GLY A 118 12.80 -11.08 0.57
N ARG A 119 11.72 -10.62 1.21
CA ARG A 119 10.41 -10.40 0.58
C ARG A 119 10.31 -8.93 0.15
N PHE A 120 10.22 -8.68 -1.15
CA PHE A 120 10.11 -7.32 -1.69
C PHE A 120 9.21 -7.30 -2.93
N GLU A 121 8.62 -6.15 -3.20
CA GLU A 121 7.87 -5.95 -4.46
C GLU A 121 8.86 -5.67 -5.59
N VAL A 122 8.59 -6.23 -6.77
CA VAL A 122 9.37 -5.97 -7.99
C VAL A 122 8.39 -5.52 -9.07
N VAL A 123 8.59 -4.30 -9.57
CA VAL A 123 7.82 -3.73 -10.66
C VAL A 123 8.74 -3.60 -11.87
N TYR A 124 8.45 -4.32 -12.96
CA TYR A 124 9.28 -4.33 -14.15
C TYR A 124 8.50 -3.98 -15.42
N GLY A 125 8.94 -2.91 -16.08
CA GLY A 125 8.41 -2.49 -17.38
C GLY A 125 6.91 -2.18 -17.33
N THR A 126 6.13 -2.95 -18.09
CA THR A 126 4.65 -2.84 -18.15
C THR A 126 3.93 -3.67 -17.11
N GLU A 127 4.67 -4.21 -16.13
CA GLU A 127 4.15 -5.05 -15.04
C GLU A 127 3.58 -6.40 -15.49
N ARG A 128 3.81 -6.77 -16.77
CA ARG A 128 3.33 -8.05 -17.34
C ARG A 128 4.18 -9.25 -16.94
N PHE A 129 5.45 -9.03 -16.60
CA PHE A 129 6.37 -10.07 -16.13
C PHE A 129 6.49 -10.04 -14.60
N PHE A 130 6.76 -8.86 -14.04
CA PHE A 130 6.81 -8.61 -12.60
C PHE A 130 6.03 -7.34 -12.29
N GLY A 131 5.01 -7.44 -11.44
CA GLY A 131 4.15 -6.35 -11.01
C GLY A 131 3.85 -6.43 -9.51
N ALA A 132 3.36 -5.34 -8.93
CA ALA A 132 3.12 -5.19 -7.50
C ALA A 132 1.81 -4.45 -7.17
#